data_AF-A0AA97BHU4-F1
#
_entry.id   AF-A0AA97BHU4-F1
#
_cell.length_a   1.000
_cell.length_b   1.000
_cell.length_c   1.000
_cell.angle_alpha   90.00
_cell.angle_beta   90.00
_cell.angle_gamma   90.00
#
_symmetry.space_group_name_H-M   'P 1'
#
loop_
_entity.id
_entity.type
_entity.pdbx_description
1 polymer ?
#
loop_
_entity_poly.entity_id
_entity_poly.type
_entity_poly.pdbx_seq_one_letter_code
_entity_poly.pdbx_strand_id
1 'polypeptide(L)'
;MNNCDFEDDLESFSEKFKRHAESSEAALRKLWAIFDRWPAFADNALEGKADLSLGTLGDRVSGNVLGKRFQIDFAAVSSEGLGLVEAVISVSSVKDASPVEVGRFLTSPEGDIISTENEILLTSDNAAQSSALLIAVVNKVMQAPQSL
;
A
#
# COMPACT_ATOMS: atom_id res chain seq x y z
N MET A 1 12.39 -5.71 -40.45
CA MET A 1 11.25 -4.78 -40.33
C MET A 1 11.15 -4.39 -38.87
N ASN A 2 11.21 -3.09 -38.58
CA ASN A 2 10.98 -2.58 -37.23
C ASN A 2 9.53 -2.89 -36.86
N ASN A 3 9.31 -3.76 -35.88
CA ASN A 3 8.02 -3.84 -35.22
C ASN A 3 7.94 -2.61 -34.32
N CYS A 4 7.02 -1.68 -34.60
CA CYS A 4 6.74 -0.58 -33.71
C CYS A 4 5.98 -1.13 -32.51
N ASP A 5 6.56 -1.01 -31.31
CA ASP A 5 5.95 -1.39 -30.01
C ASP A 5 4.71 -0.54 -29.63
N PHE A 6 4.09 0.14 -30.60
CA PHE A 6 3.01 1.12 -30.42
C PHE A 6 1.75 0.77 -31.23
N GLU A 7 1.69 -0.40 -31.86
CA GLU A 7 0.50 -0.88 -32.56
C GLU A 7 -0.47 -1.55 -31.59
N ASP A 8 -1.09 -0.77 -30.69
CA ASP A 8 -2.28 -1.21 -29.96
C ASP A 8 -3.53 -0.79 -30.76
N ASP A 9 -4.38 -1.78 -31.07
CA ASP A 9 -5.74 -1.53 -31.56
C ASP A 9 -6.56 -0.81 -30.48
N LEU A 10 -7.29 0.25 -30.86
CA LEU A 10 -7.97 1.16 -29.93
C LEU A 10 -9.03 0.45 -29.08
N GLU A 11 -9.77 -0.50 -29.67
CA GLU A 11 -10.80 -1.28 -28.98
C GLU A 11 -10.15 -2.21 -27.95
N SER A 12 -9.10 -2.92 -28.37
CA SER A 12 -8.29 -3.79 -27.51
C SER A 12 -7.66 -3.03 -26.34
N PHE A 13 -7.12 -1.82 -26.57
CA PHE A 13 -6.58 -0.96 -25.53
C PHE A 13 -7.66 -0.49 -24.56
N SER A 14 -8.81 -0.04 -25.07
CA SER A 14 -9.93 0.44 -24.24
C SER A 14 -10.44 -0.65 -23.29
N GLU A 15 -10.56 -1.88 -23.78
CA GLU A 15 -10.95 -3.02 -22.92
C GLU A 15 -9.90 -3.32 -21.84
N LYS A 16 -8.62 -3.39 -22.22
CA LYS A 16 -7.51 -3.61 -21.27
C LYS A 16 -7.51 -2.52 -20.20
N PHE A 17 -7.56 -1.26 -20.60
CA PHE A 17 -7.58 -0.11 -19.69
C PHE A 17 -8.74 -0.17 -18.70
N LYS A 18 -9.95 -0.47 -19.20
CA LYS A 18 -11.14 -0.62 -18.34
C LYS A 18 -10.96 -1.73 -17.31
N ARG A 19 -10.48 -2.91 -17.73
CA ARG A 19 -10.21 -4.02 -16.81
C ARG A 19 -9.16 -3.65 -15.76
N HIS A 20 -8.09 -2.97 -16.15
CA HIS A 20 -7.07 -2.48 -15.22
C HIS A 20 -7.64 -1.48 -14.21
N ALA A 21 -8.46 -0.53 -14.66
CA ALA A 21 -9.09 0.45 -13.78
C ALA A 21 -9.99 -0.25 -12.75
N GLU A 22 -10.91 -1.11 -13.19
CA GLU A 22 -11.82 -1.87 -12.31
C GLU A 22 -11.05 -2.74 -11.31
N SER A 23 -9.99 -3.41 -11.78
CA SER A 23 -9.09 -4.23 -10.98
C SER A 23 -8.37 -3.41 -9.89
N SER A 24 -7.80 -2.26 -10.26
CA SER A 24 -7.10 -1.38 -9.31
C SER A 24 -8.05 -0.76 -8.27
N GLU A 25 -9.29 -0.43 -8.68
CA GLU A 25 -10.32 0.03 -7.74
C GLU A 25 -10.70 -1.06 -6.73
N ALA A 26 -10.83 -2.31 -7.20
CA ALA A 26 -11.10 -3.44 -6.31
C ALA A 26 -9.95 -3.64 -5.31
N ALA A 27 -8.71 -3.62 -5.78
CA ALA A 27 -7.51 -3.71 -4.93
C ALA A 27 -7.49 -2.58 -3.88
N LEU A 28 -7.78 -1.34 -4.28
CA LEU A 28 -7.83 -0.19 -3.36
C LEU A 28 -8.89 -0.38 -2.28
N ARG A 29 -10.10 -0.81 -2.64
CA ARG A 29 -11.18 -1.04 -1.67
C ARG A 29 -10.83 -2.14 -0.68
N LYS A 30 -10.18 -3.22 -1.14
CA LYS A 30 -9.71 -4.32 -0.28
C LYS A 30 -8.64 -3.85 0.68
N LEU A 31 -7.65 -3.10 0.17
CA LEU A 31 -6.61 -2.51 1.00
C LEU A 31 -7.19 -1.55 2.05
N TRP A 32 -8.17 -0.73 1.68
CA TRP A 32 -8.80 0.18 2.63
C TRP A 32 -9.58 -0.55 3.72
N ALA A 33 -10.26 -1.65 3.38
CA ALA A 33 -10.95 -2.50 4.36
C ALA A 33 -9.96 -3.15 5.35
N ILE A 34 -8.71 -3.37 4.96
CA ILE A 34 -7.65 -3.79 5.87
C ILE A 34 -7.30 -2.66 6.83
N PHE A 35 -7.09 -1.44 6.32
CA PHE A 35 -6.70 -0.27 7.12
C PHE A 35 -7.78 0.21 8.08
N ASP A 36 -9.06 0.10 7.72
CA ASP A 36 -10.19 0.52 8.55
C ASP A 36 -10.21 -0.17 9.94
N ARG A 37 -9.58 -1.34 10.04
CA ARG A 37 -9.47 -2.11 11.29
C ARG A 37 -8.27 -1.68 12.15
N TRP A 38 -7.35 -0.91 11.60
CA TRP A 38 -6.09 -0.57 12.25
C TRP A 38 -6.23 0.31 13.49
N PRO A 39 -7.06 1.37 13.52
CA PRO A 39 -7.19 2.21 14.71
C PRO A 39 -7.58 1.41 15.94
N ALA A 40 -8.61 0.56 15.82
CA ALA A 40 -9.06 -0.30 16.90
C ALA A 40 -7.99 -1.32 17.34
N PHE A 41 -7.21 -1.87 16.40
CA PHE A 41 -6.11 -2.77 16.76
C PHE A 41 -4.96 -2.02 17.45
N ALA A 42 -4.58 -0.84 16.94
CA ALA A 42 -3.50 -0.03 17.49
C ALA A 42 -3.80 0.41 18.93
N ASP A 43 -5.03 0.85 19.20
CA ASP A 43 -5.45 1.22 20.56
C ASP A 43 -5.30 0.06 21.55
N ASN A 44 -5.66 -1.15 21.12
CA ASN A 44 -5.62 -2.34 21.97
C ASN A 44 -4.20 -2.93 22.11
N ALA A 45 -3.43 -2.99 21.03
CA ALA A 45 -2.17 -3.71 20.98
C ALA A 45 -0.94 -2.83 21.24
N LEU A 46 -1.05 -1.53 20.98
CA LEU A 46 0.07 -0.58 21.08
C LEU A 46 -0.12 0.41 22.25
N GLU A 47 -1.18 0.28 23.04
CA GLU A 47 -1.41 1.04 24.29
C GLU A 47 -1.26 2.57 24.12
N GLY A 48 -1.73 3.11 23.00
CA GLY A 48 -1.61 4.55 22.68
C GLY A 48 -0.19 5.02 22.34
N LYS A 49 0.72 4.11 21.98
CA LYS A 49 2.08 4.42 21.48
C LYS A 49 2.14 4.56 19.97
N ALA A 50 1.03 4.31 19.29
CA ALA A 50 0.85 4.62 17.89
C ALA A 50 -0.50 5.32 17.69
N ASP A 51 -0.46 6.45 16.99
CA ASP A 51 -1.65 7.17 16.56
C ASP A 51 -1.79 6.99 15.05
N LEU A 52 -2.96 6.56 14.59
CA LEU A 52 -3.24 6.34 13.18
C LEU A 52 -4.37 7.25 12.74
N SER A 53 -4.18 7.89 11.59
CA SER A 53 -5.20 8.70 10.93
C SER A 53 -5.40 8.18 9.51
N LEU A 54 -6.60 7.69 9.26
CA LEU A 54 -7.06 7.28 7.94
C LEU A 54 -7.76 8.47 7.28
N GLY A 55 -7.30 8.86 6.09
CA GLY A 55 -8.01 9.82 5.26
C GLY A 55 -9.28 9.21 4.64
N THR A 56 -9.83 9.87 3.63
CA THR A 56 -10.85 9.25 2.77
C THR A 56 -10.24 8.16 1.90
N LEU A 57 -11.06 7.22 1.42
CA LEU A 57 -10.64 6.15 0.50
C LEU A 57 -9.73 6.69 -0.62
N GLY A 58 -8.51 6.16 -0.70
CA GLY A 58 -7.57 6.51 -1.77
C GLY A 58 -6.78 7.81 -1.57
N ASP A 59 -6.92 8.49 -0.43
CA ASP A 59 -6.06 9.64 -0.10
C ASP A 59 -4.71 9.15 0.45
N ARG A 60 -4.57 9.13 1.78
CA ARG A 60 -3.36 8.66 2.45
C ARG A 60 -3.70 8.02 3.78
N VAL A 61 -2.84 7.13 4.23
CA VAL A 61 -2.80 6.72 5.64
C VAL A 61 -1.65 7.45 6.29
N SER A 62 -1.84 8.03 7.46
CA SER A 62 -0.77 8.69 8.20
C SER A 62 -0.80 8.28 9.66
N GLY A 63 0.32 8.44 10.33
CA GLY A 63 0.37 8.14 11.75
C GLY A 63 1.65 8.55 12.43
N ASN A 64 1.69 8.28 13.72
CA ASN A 64 2.86 8.44 14.56
C ASN A 64 3.13 7.12 15.27
N VAL A 65 4.38 6.66 15.28
CA VAL A 65 4.83 5.50 16.05
C VAL A 65 6.03 5.94 16.88
N LEU A 66 5.91 5.93 18.21
CA LEU A 66 7.00 6.31 19.12
C LEU A 66 7.65 7.67 18.77
N GLY A 67 6.85 8.65 18.34
CA GLY A 67 7.31 9.98 17.93
C GLY A 67 7.68 10.10 16.44
N LYS A 68 7.85 9.00 15.72
CA LYS A 68 8.14 9.00 14.28
C LYS A 68 6.86 9.14 13.46
N ARG A 69 6.75 10.22 12.70
CA ARG A 69 5.66 10.39 11.73
C ARG A 69 5.90 9.53 10.50
N PHE A 70 4.87 8.85 10.05
CA PHE A 70 4.88 8.10 8.82
C PHE A 70 3.62 8.39 7.99
N GLN A 71 3.71 8.11 6.70
CA GLN A 71 2.59 8.10 5.77
C GLN A 71 2.68 6.90 4.85
N ILE A 72 1.53 6.50 4.31
CA ILE A 72 1.41 5.52 3.25
C ILE A 72 0.67 6.20 2.10
N ASP A 73 1.35 6.31 0.98
CA ASP A 73 0.85 6.87 -0.27
C ASP A 73 0.51 5.73 -1.25
N PHE A 74 -0.47 5.94 -2.14
CA PHE A 74 -1.00 4.90 -3.01
C PHE A 74 -0.96 5.29 -4.48
N ALA A 75 -0.71 4.32 -5.35
CA ALA A 75 -0.83 4.48 -6.80
C ALA A 75 -1.38 3.21 -7.43
N ALA A 76 -2.25 3.37 -8.43
CA ALA A 76 -2.64 2.25 -9.29
C ALA A 76 -1.46 1.88 -10.19
N VAL A 77 -1.14 0.59 -10.27
CA VAL A 77 -0.09 0.06 -11.15
C VAL A 77 -0.62 -1.14 -11.94
N SER A 78 0.02 -1.43 -13.06
CA SER A 78 -0.31 -2.60 -13.87
C SER A 78 0.80 -3.65 -13.74
N SER A 79 0.43 -4.88 -13.40
CA SER A 79 1.34 -6.03 -13.39
C SER A 79 0.61 -7.24 -13.97
N GLU A 80 1.26 -7.96 -14.88
CA GLU A 80 0.74 -9.20 -15.48
C GLU A 80 -0.70 -9.11 -16.05
N GLY A 81 -1.11 -7.92 -16.52
CA GLY A 81 -2.46 -7.72 -17.09
C GLY A 81 -3.55 -7.47 -16.04
N LEU A 82 -3.20 -7.30 -14.76
CA LEU A 82 -4.09 -6.90 -13.69
C LEU A 82 -3.75 -5.50 -13.17
N GLY A 83 -4.76 -4.78 -12.71
CA GLY A 83 -4.60 -3.53 -11.96
C GLY A 83 -4.37 -3.85 -10.49
N LEU A 84 -3.23 -3.44 -9.96
CA LEU A 84 -2.85 -3.54 -8.56
C LEU A 84 -2.82 -2.15 -7.92
N VAL A 85 -2.71 -2.11 -6.59
CA VAL A 85 -2.38 -0.88 -5.86
C VAL A 85 -1.01 -1.02 -5.23
N GLU A 86 -0.11 -0.13 -5.59
CA GLU A 86 1.15 0.07 -4.90
C GLU A 86 0.94 0.96 -3.68
N ALA A 87 1.47 0.53 -2.54
CA ALA A 87 1.50 1.29 -1.30
C ALA A 87 2.95 1.55 -0.90
N VAL A 88 3.32 2.82 -0.74
CA VAL A 88 4.66 3.25 -0.36
C VAL A 88 4.63 3.83 1.04
N ILE A 89 5.38 3.24 1.95
CA ILE A 89 5.50 3.66 3.34
C ILE A 89 6.70 4.60 3.44
N SER A 90 6.46 5.82 3.90
CA SER A 90 7.49 6.82 4.10
C SER A 90 7.50 7.35 5.53
N VAL A 91 8.69 7.68 6.05
CA VAL A 91 8.86 8.44 7.30
C VAL A 91 9.41 9.82 7.00
N SER A 92 9.15 10.80 7.85
CA SER A 92 9.79 12.12 7.73
C SER A 92 11.26 12.06 8.18
N SER A 93 12.16 12.56 7.34
CA SER A 93 13.53 12.87 7.71
C SER A 93 13.57 13.80 8.92
N VAL A 94 14.52 13.57 9.82
CA VAL A 94 14.76 14.47 10.96
C VAL A 94 15.53 15.73 10.53
N LYS A 95 16.25 15.69 9.41
CA LYS A 95 17.09 16.79 8.95
C LYS A 95 16.29 17.89 8.26
N ASP A 96 15.42 17.51 7.34
CA ASP A 96 14.74 18.44 6.44
C ASP A 96 13.24 18.16 6.28
N ALA A 97 12.70 17.21 7.05
CA ALA A 97 11.31 16.75 6.97
C ALA A 97 10.88 16.17 5.61
N SER A 98 11.82 15.86 4.71
CA SER A 98 11.53 15.17 3.46
C SER A 98 11.05 13.74 3.71
N PRO A 99 10.15 13.21 2.86
CA PRO A 99 9.70 11.82 2.97
C PRO A 99 10.82 10.87 2.54
N VAL A 100 11.07 9.85 3.36
CA VAL A 100 12.04 8.79 3.10
C VAL A 100 11.29 7.47 3.05
N GLU A 101 11.34 6.79 1.90
CA GLU A 101 10.72 5.46 1.73
C GLU A 101 11.41 4.43 2.65
N VAL A 102 10.61 3.70 3.41
CA VAL A 102 11.07 2.64 4.34
C VAL A 102 10.48 1.27 4.01
N GLY A 103 9.50 1.23 3.10
CA GLY A 103 8.90 0.00 2.64
C GLY A 103 7.89 0.25 1.54
N ARG A 104 7.61 -0.80 0.79
CA ARG A 104 6.67 -0.81 -0.33
C ARG A 104 6.06 -2.19 -0.44
N PHE A 105 4.80 -2.25 -0.84
CA PHE A 105 4.11 -3.49 -1.16
C PHE A 105 3.02 -3.22 -2.20
N LEU A 106 2.54 -4.29 -2.83
CA LEU A 106 1.44 -4.28 -3.77
C LEU A 106 0.22 -4.93 -3.13
N THR A 107 -0.98 -4.55 -3.58
CA THR A 107 -2.23 -5.23 -3.22
C THR A 107 -2.96 -5.69 -4.46
N SER A 108 -3.42 -6.93 -4.47
CA SER A 108 -4.21 -7.51 -5.57
C SER A 108 -5.70 -7.17 -5.46
N PRO A 109 -6.48 -7.36 -6.54
CA PRO A 109 -7.95 -7.21 -6.52
C PRO A 109 -8.65 -8.15 -5.54
N GLU A 110 -8.05 -9.30 -5.25
CA GLU A 110 -8.50 -10.29 -4.29
C GLU A 110 -8.22 -9.83 -2.85
N GLY A 111 -7.23 -8.94 -2.69
CA GLY A 111 -6.81 -8.37 -1.42
C GLY A 111 -5.54 -8.99 -0.86
N ASP A 112 -4.79 -9.77 -1.66
CA ASP A 112 -3.49 -10.28 -1.24
C ASP A 112 -2.47 -9.15 -1.15
N ILE A 113 -1.59 -9.22 -0.15
CA ILE A 113 -0.43 -8.32 -0.02
C ILE A 113 0.76 -9.01 -0.66
N ILE A 114 1.39 -8.35 -1.61
CA ILE A 114 2.42 -8.88 -2.48
C ILE A 114 3.68 -8.02 -2.35
N SER A 115 4.86 -8.64 -2.41
CA SER A 115 6.14 -7.93 -2.45
C SER A 115 6.39 -7.25 -3.80
N THR A 116 7.46 -6.47 -3.90
CA THR A 116 7.92 -5.88 -5.18
C THR A 116 8.46 -6.93 -6.15
N GLU A 117 8.75 -8.14 -5.67
CA GLU A 117 9.23 -9.29 -6.43
C GLU A 117 8.09 -10.25 -6.82
N ASN A 118 6.83 -9.82 -6.69
CA ASN A 118 5.62 -10.61 -6.95
C ASN A 118 5.42 -11.83 -6.01
N GLU A 119 6.01 -11.82 -4.82
CA GLU A 119 5.78 -12.87 -3.81
C GLU A 119 4.58 -12.51 -2.92
N ILE A 120 3.65 -13.45 -2.70
CA ILE A 120 2.54 -13.24 -1.77
C ILE A 120 3.09 -13.25 -0.34
N LEU A 121 3.02 -12.09 0.32
CA LEU A 121 3.44 -11.90 1.71
C LEU A 121 2.32 -12.22 2.70
N LEU A 122 1.08 -11.83 2.38
CA LEU A 122 -0.10 -12.08 3.21
C LEU A 122 -1.33 -12.35 2.33
N THR A 123 -1.96 -13.50 2.53
CA THR A 123 -3.17 -13.88 1.78
C THR A 123 -4.43 -13.21 2.34
N SER A 124 -5.40 -12.91 1.47
CA SER A 124 -6.70 -12.33 1.84
C SER A 124 -7.53 -13.21 2.76
N ASP A 125 -7.33 -14.53 2.67
CA ASP A 125 -8.07 -15.53 3.46
C ASP A 125 -7.56 -15.63 4.91
N ASN A 126 -6.41 -15.02 5.22
CA ASN A 126 -5.87 -15.00 6.56
C ASN A 126 -6.65 -14.00 7.43
N ALA A 127 -7.38 -14.49 8.44
CA ALA A 127 -8.11 -13.64 9.38
C ALA A 127 -7.22 -12.61 10.12
N ALA A 128 -5.92 -12.92 10.27
CA ALA A 128 -4.93 -12.04 10.89
C ALA A 128 -4.22 -11.11 9.89
N GLN A 129 -4.60 -11.09 8.60
CA GLN A 129 -3.92 -10.29 7.57
C GLN A 129 -3.80 -8.82 7.97
N SER A 130 -4.89 -8.22 8.45
CA SER A 130 -4.91 -6.79 8.78
C SER A 130 -3.96 -6.42 9.91
N SER A 131 -3.94 -7.20 11.00
CA SER A 131 -3.03 -6.98 12.12
C SER A 131 -1.58 -7.30 11.76
N ALA A 132 -1.34 -8.36 10.98
CA ALA A 132 -0.02 -8.71 10.48
C ALA A 132 0.57 -7.60 9.62
N LEU A 133 -0.23 -7.00 8.72
CA LEU A 133 0.22 -5.88 7.90
C LEU A 133 0.55 -4.65 8.75
N LEU A 134 -0.31 -4.30 9.72
CA LEU A 134 -0.03 -3.17 10.62
C LEU A 134 1.27 -3.38 11.40
N ILE A 135 1.48 -4.57 11.96
CA ILE A 135 2.71 -4.92 12.68
C ILE A 135 3.93 -4.78 11.76
N ALA A 136 3.83 -5.24 10.51
CA ALA A 136 4.90 -5.09 9.53
C ALA A 136 5.22 -3.62 9.23
N VAL A 137 4.19 -2.78 9.01
CA VAL A 137 4.35 -1.33 8.80
C VAL A 137 5.01 -0.68 10.01
N VAL A 138 4.49 -0.92 11.22
CA VAL A 138 5.02 -0.37 12.47
C VAL A 138 6.48 -0.77 12.66
N ASN A 139 6.84 -2.03 12.38
CA ASN A 139 8.23 -2.50 12.44
C ASN A 139 9.14 -1.74 11.47
N LYS A 140 8.70 -1.51 10.22
CA LYS A 140 9.47 -0.73 9.24
C LYS A 140 9.67 0.71 9.70
N VAL A 141 8.62 1.34 10.24
CA VAL A 141 8.70 2.71 10.79
C VAL A 141 9.67 2.78 11.98
N MET A 142 9.63 1.82 12.90
CA MET A 142 10.55 1.78 14.05
C MET A 142 12.00 1.56 13.64
N GLN A 143 12.24 0.69 12.65
CA GLN A 143 13.58 0.38 12.14
C GLN A 143 14.15 1.47 11.22
N ALA A 144 13.33 2.44 10.81
CA ALA A 144 13.77 3.53 9.96
C ALA A 144 14.88 4.35 10.66
N PRO A 145 16.03 4.59 9.99
CA PRO A 145 17.14 5.34 10.57
C PRO A 145 16.70 6.72 11.06
N GLN A 146 17.20 7.15 12.22
CA GLN A 146 16.90 8.48 12.77
C GLN A 146 17.59 9.62 12.00
N SER A 147 18.54 9.30 11.13
CA SER A 147 19.50 10.23 10.54
C SER A 147 19.47 10.30 9.02
N LEU A 148 18.39 9.85 8.37
CA LEU A 148 18.15 10.17 6.96
C LEU A 148 17.68 11.61 6.87
#